data_AF-A0A920SX34-F1
#
_entry.id   AF-A0A920SX34-F1
#
_cell.length_a   1.000
_cell.length_b   1.000
_cell.length_c   1.000
_cell.angle_alpha   90.00
_cell.angle_beta   90.00
_cell.angle_gamma   90.00
#
_symmetry.space_group_name_H-M   'P 1'
#
loop_
_entity.id
_entity.type
_entity.pdbx_description
1 polymer ?
#
loop_
_entity_poly.entity_id
_entity_poly.type
_entity_poly.pdbx_seq_one_letter_code
_entity_poly.pdbx_strand_id
1 'polypeptide(L)'
;MRIAILGISHETNTFSIVPATYEEFEKLRGEEIFDRYATSEYTIAGYLQAAEELGFEPVLLMQARTGPIGTITKDAYDRISSEMLGMLRDQGPWDAVLLPNHGAAVSEEFPDMDGEFTRAVREIVGPDVPVGITLDMHANISKDTVANTDVCVVWRTCPHLDAKLRGRKTAEMIYRTVRGEINPVQFIEMPPMLVNIVKQFTGQEPMKSLVDECVEANEIPKVLDTSISEGYPYSDVEEMGMSWITITDGDPELAEKVSKDLAASAWTGELISTSLSPAYRTPSDKQKNDMLGQSLKVSKTTSRMMDRLWPKLSNRTTHI
;
A
#
# COMPACT_ATOMS: atom_id res chain seq x y z
N MET A 1 -22.91 16.32 13.35
CA MET A 1 -21.60 16.30 12.68
C MET A 1 -21.77 15.50 11.41
N ARG A 2 -21.66 16.14 10.23
CA ARG A 2 -21.72 15.50 8.91
C ARG A 2 -20.31 15.23 8.43
N ILE A 3 -19.97 13.95 8.27
CA ILE A 3 -18.65 13.52 7.81
C ILE A 3 -18.80 12.88 6.44
N ALA A 4 -18.18 13.48 5.42
CA ALA A 4 -18.18 12.94 4.07
C ALA A 4 -17.27 11.71 3.98
N ILE A 5 -17.71 10.68 3.27
CA ILE A 5 -16.91 9.49 2.97
C ILE A 5 -16.84 9.30 1.46
N LEU A 6 -15.62 9.32 0.92
CA LEU A 6 -15.34 9.13 -0.49
C LEU A 6 -13.91 8.67 -0.71
N GLY A 7 -13.64 7.90 -1.76
CA GLY A 7 -12.28 7.50 -2.07
C GLY A 7 -12.12 6.58 -3.28
N ILE A 8 -10.88 6.49 -3.73
CA ILE A 8 -10.44 5.62 -4.81
C ILE A 8 -9.46 4.61 -4.21
N SER A 9 -9.78 3.32 -4.29
CA SER A 9 -8.96 2.24 -3.76
C SER A 9 -8.44 1.36 -4.90
N HIS A 10 -7.15 1.45 -5.17
CA HIS A 10 -6.46 0.69 -6.20
C HIS A 10 -4.99 0.51 -5.85
N GLU A 11 -4.49 -0.70 -6.00
CA GLU A 11 -3.05 -1.02 -5.95
C GLU A 11 -2.52 -1.09 -7.38
N THR A 12 -1.67 -0.16 -7.79
CA THR A 12 -1.21 -0.13 -9.19
C THR A 12 0.09 -0.87 -9.37
N ASN A 13 0.11 -1.86 -10.27
CA ASN A 13 1.36 -2.38 -10.81
C ASN A 13 1.73 -1.61 -12.10
N THR A 14 2.64 -0.64 -12.01
CA THR A 14 3.02 0.21 -13.17
C THR A 14 3.74 -0.56 -14.28
N PHE A 15 4.19 -1.79 -14.00
CA PHE A 15 4.79 -2.70 -14.99
C PHE A 15 3.76 -3.58 -15.70
N SER A 16 2.49 -3.55 -15.28
CA SER A 16 1.41 -4.26 -15.96
C SER A 16 1.03 -3.55 -17.26
N ILE A 17 0.90 -4.34 -18.34
CA ILE A 17 0.42 -3.86 -19.64
C ILE A 17 -1.12 -3.71 -19.70
N VAL A 18 -1.83 -4.18 -18.68
CA VAL A 18 -3.30 -4.10 -18.60
C VAL A 18 -3.65 -2.87 -17.77
N PRO A 19 -4.12 -1.76 -18.38
CA PRO A 19 -4.42 -0.53 -17.66
C PRO A 19 -5.72 -0.67 -16.86
N ALA A 20 -5.86 0.14 -15.80
CA ALA A 20 -7.13 0.30 -15.10
C ALA A 20 -8.01 1.30 -15.84
N THR A 21 -8.87 0.81 -16.73
CA THR A 21 -9.86 1.64 -17.42
C THR A 21 -11.05 1.93 -16.51
N TYR A 22 -11.91 2.87 -16.92
CA TYR A 22 -13.07 3.25 -16.13
C TYR A 22 -13.96 2.05 -15.78
N GLU A 23 -14.07 1.08 -16.69
CA GLU A 23 -14.89 -0.12 -16.56
C GLU A 23 -14.38 -1.08 -15.47
N GLU A 24 -13.07 -1.13 -15.23
CA GLU A 24 -12.43 -2.03 -14.26
C GLU A 24 -12.74 -1.69 -12.80
N PHE A 25 -13.26 -0.48 -12.53
CA PHE A 25 -13.65 -0.07 -11.18
C PHE A 25 -15.07 -0.54 -10.82
N GLU A 26 -15.29 -1.08 -9.63
CA GLU A 26 -16.60 -1.05 -8.98
C GLU A 26 -16.81 0.38 -8.46
N LYS A 27 -17.96 1.00 -8.77
CA LYS A 27 -18.24 2.42 -8.47
C LYS A 27 -19.59 2.52 -7.76
N LEU A 28 -19.57 2.58 -6.44
CA LEU A 28 -20.76 2.58 -5.58
C LEU A 28 -21.04 4.00 -5.07
N ARG A 29 -22.31 4.35 -4.86
CA ARG A 29 -22.76 5.66 -4.37
C ARG A 29 -23.77 5.51 -3.24
N GLY A 30 -23.76 6.43 -2.28
CA GLY A 30 -24.80 6.49 -1.25
C GLY A 30 -25.03 5.15 -0.53
N GLU A 31 -26.27 4.70 -0.53
CA GLU A 31 -26.71 3.46 0.13
C GLU A 31 -26.04 2.20 -0.44
N GLU A 32 -25.61 2.20 -1.71
CA GLU A 32 -24.87 1.06 -2.29
C GLU A 32 -23.56 0.79 -1.53
N ILE A 33 -22.92 1.83 -1.02
CA ILE A 33 -21.71 1.72 -0.19
C ILE A 33 -22.07 1.09 1.16
N PHE A 34 -23.18 1.50 1.77
CA PHE A 34 -23.64 0.94 3.03
C PHE A 34 -23.92 -0.57 2.88
N ASP A 35 -24.72 -0.94 1.89
CA ASP A 35 -25.08 -2.34 1.61
C ASP A 35 -23.83 -3.21 1.37
N ARG A 36 -22.83 -2.65 0.69
CA ARG A 36 -21.57 -3.35 0.38
C ARG A 36 -20.68 -3.57 1.60
N TYR A 37 -20.59 -2.59 2.50
CA TYR A 37 -19.53 -2.53 3.51
C TYR A 37 -20.01 -2.68 4.95
N ALA A 38 -21.30 -2.47 5.28
CA ALA A 38 -21.80 -2.45 6.66
C ALA A 38 -21.48 -3.72 7.46
N THR A 39 -21.44 -4.89 6.80
CA THR A 39 -21.11 -6.18 7.43
C THR A 39 -19.73 -6.71 7.04
N SER A 40 -18.90 -5.90 6.38
CA SER A 40 -17.54 -6.28 5.97
C SER A 40 -16.49 -6.01 7.06
N GLU A 41 -15.28 -6.48 6.82
CA GLU A 41 -14.08 -6.20 7.65
C GLU A 41 -13.16 -5.14 7.02
N TYR A 42 -13.68 -4.37 6.05
CA TYR A 42 -12.92 -3.33 5.35
C TYR A 42 -12.95 -1.97 6.06
N THR A 43 -12.08 -1.05 5.65
CA THR A 43 -11.94 0.30 6.24
C THR A 43 -13.26 1.06 6.40
N ILE A 44 -14.11 1.05 5.36
CA ILE A 44 -15.41 1.76 5.39
C ILE A 44 -16.32 1.21 6.49
N ALA A 45 -16.29 -0.10 6.75
CA ALA A 45 -17.04 -0.69 7.87
C ALA A 45 -16.60 -0.11 9.22
N GLY A 46 -15.32 0.23 9.36
CA GLY A 46 -14.77 0.90 10.53
C GLY A 46 -15.30 2.32 10.69
N TYR A 47 -15.39 3.07 9.59
CA TYR A 47 -16.00 4.41 9.59
C TYR A 47 -17.48 4.35 9.97
N LEU A 48 -18.23 3.39 9.43
CA LEU A 48 -19.64 3.19 9.76
C LEU A 48 -19.84 2.78 11.22
N GLN A 49 -19.01 1.88 11.75
CA GLN A 49 -19.03 1.51 13.16
C GLN A 49 -18.76 2.72 14.07
N ALA A 50 -17.76 3.54 13.75
CA ALA A 50 -17.47 4.75 14.51
C ALA A 50 -18.65 5.75 14.46
N ALA A 51 -19.35 5.84 13.33
CA ALA A 51 -20.53 6.69 13.18
C ALA A 51 -21.65 6.28 14.14
N GLU A 52 -21.93 4.98 14.23
CA GLU A 52 -22.91 4.42 15.16
C GLU A 52 -22.53 4.67 16.62
N GLU A 53 -21.27 4.41 16.98
CA GLU A 53 -20.80 4.55 18.36
C GLU A 53 -20.68 6.00 18.84
N LEU A 54 -20.25 6.92 17.97
CA LEU A 54 -19.94 8.32 18.32
C LEU A 54 -21.08 9.29 17.96
N GLY A 55 -22.08 8.84 17.22
CA GLY A 55 -23.28 9.60 16.88
C GLY A 55 -23.06 10.71 15.85
N PHE A 56 -22.18 10.51 14.87
CA PHE A 56 -22.06 11.39 13.71
C PHE A 56 -22.83 10.84 12.49
N GLU A 57 -23.16 11.70 11.54
CA GLU A 57 -23.84 11.34 10.29
C GLU A 57 -22.77 11.00 9.23
N PRO A 58 -22.64 9.73 8.79
CA PRO A 58 -21.75 9.36 7.71
C PRO A 58 -22.45 9.64 6.37
N VAL A 59 -21.95 10.60 5.60
CA VAL A 59 -22.48 10.93 4.28
C VAL A 59 -21.65 10.21 3.21
N LEU A 60 -22.17 9.07 2.75
CA LEU A 60 -21.52 8.20 1.76
C LEU A 60 -21.67 8.80 0.36
N LEU A 61 -20.60 9.42 -0.16
CA LEU A 61 -20.64 10.05 -1.48
C LEU A 61 -20.43 8.99 -2.56
N MET A 62 -19.18 8.56 -2.75
CA MET A 62 -18.83 7.59 -3.78
C MET A 62 -17.56 6.82 -3.38
N GLN A 63 -17.56 5.52 -3.62
CA GLN A 63 -16.39 4.65 -3.51
C GLN A 63 -16.11 4.02 -4.87
N ALA A 64 -14.91 4.27 -5.39
CA ALA A 64 -14.39 3.53 -6.53
C ALA A 64 -13.33 2.53 -6.06
N ARG A 65 -13.42 1.28 -6.51
CA ARG A 65 -12.46 0.24 -6.13
C ARG A 65 -12.18 -0.68 -7.30
N THR A 66 -10.91 -1.03 -7.50
CA THR A 66 -10.54 -2.16 -8.36
C THR A 66 -9.46 -3.01 -7.68
N GLY A 67 -9.23 -4.21 -8.20
CA GLY A 67 -8.14 -5.08 -7.73
C GLY A 67 -6.77 -4.62 -8.24
N PRO A 68 -5.68 -5.32 -7.89
CA PRO A 68 -4.36 -4.98 -8.40
C PRO A 68 -4.26 -5.17 -9.91
N ILE A 69 -4.08 -4.08 -10.65
CA ILE A 69 -3.91 -4.01 -12.12
C ILE A 69 -3.02 -2.83 -12.49
N GLY A 70 -2.83 -2.55 -13.79
CA GLY A 70 -1.94 -1.48 -14.25
C GLY A 70 -2.47 -0.07 -14.03
N THR A 71 -1.68 0.91 -14.49
CA THR A 71 -1.90 2.36 -14.34
C THR A 71 -3.34 2.78 -14.66
N ILE A 72 -3.92 3.63 -13.81
CA ILE A 72 -5.22 4.25 -14.03
C ILE A 72 -5.15 5.14 -15.26
N THR A 73 -5.96 4.82 -16.27
CA THR A 73 -6.04 5.65 -17.47
C THR A 73 -6.51 7.06 -17.13
N LYS A 74 -6.06 8.06 -17.89
CA LYS A 74 -6.53 9.44 -17.75
C LYS A 74 -8.05 9.55 -17.75
N ASP A 75 -8.73 8.88 -18.69
CA ASP A 75 -10.21 8.89 -18.77
C ASP A 75 -10.85 8.35 -17.48
N ALA A 76 -10.33 7.25 -16.94
CA ALA A 76 -10.84 6.66 -15.71
C ALA A 76 -10.67 7.61 -14.53
N TYR A 77 -9.45 8.16 -14.35
CA TYR A 77 -9.16 9.10 -13.29
C TYR A 77 -10.04 10.35 -13.39
N ASP A 78 -10.08 11.00 -14.56
CA ASP A 78 -10.85 12.22 -14.78
C ASP A 78 -12.32 12.02 -14.41
N ARG A 79 -12.95 10.94 -14.89
CA ARG A 79 -14.38 10.70 -14.68
C ARG A 79 -14.69 10.37 -13.22
N ILE A 80 -13.90 9.49 -12.60
CA ILE A 80 -14.11 9.06 -11.21
C ILE A 80 -13.85 10.23 -10.26
N SER A 81 -12.70 10.90 -10.40
CA SER A 81 -12.32 12.01 -9.53
C SER A 81 -13.25 13.21 -9.70
N SER A 82 -13.63 13.57 -10.94
CA SER A 82 -14.56 14.69 -11.17
C SER A 82 -15.93 14.46 -10.55
N GLU A 83 -16.46 13.24 -10.62
CA GLU A 83 -17.72 12.89 -9.97
C GLU A 83 -17.60 13.00 -8.44
N MET A 84 -16.60 12.35 -7.86
CA MET A 84 -16.33 12.35 -6.41
C MET A 84 -16.13 13.77 -5.85
N LEU A 85 -15.26 14.55 -6.47
CA LEU A 85 -14.92 15.90 -6.05
C LEU A 85 -16.09 16.88 -6.30
N GLY A 86 -16.89 16.64 -7.35
CA GLY A 86 -18.14 17.35 -7.59
C GLY A 86 -19.14 17.11 -6.46
N MET A 87 -19.37 15.85 -6.07
CA MET A 87 -20.24 15.52 -4.94
C MET A 87 -19.75 16.13 -3.62
N LEU A 88 -18.45 16.11 -3.37
CA LEU A 88 -17.85 16.74 -2.18
C LEU A 88 -18.11 18.25 -2.17
N ARG A 89 -17.94 18.92 -3.30
CA ARG A 89 -18.19 20.37 -3.41
C ARG A 89 -19.66 20.72 -3.21
N ASP A 90 -20.56 19.96 -3.84
CA ASP A 90 -21.96 20.35 -3.98
C ASP A 90 -22.84 19.93 -2.78
N GLN A 91 -22.43 18.94 -1.99
CA GLN A 91 -23.23 18.39 -0.88
C GLN A 91 -22.77 18.84 0.53
N GLY A 92 -21.77 19.73 0.58
CA GLY A 92 -21.31 20.39 1.80
C GLY A 92 -22.37 21.34 2.41
N PRO A 93 -22.05 22.04 3.51
CA PRO A 93 -20.76 22.04 4.23
C PRO A 93 -20.51 20.73 5.00
N TRP A 94 -19.24 20.45 5.25
CA TRP A 94 -18.76 19.26 5.97
C TRP A 94 -18.13 19.64 7.30
N ASP A 95 -18.37 18.83 8.32
CA ASP A 95 -17.63 18.95 9.58
C ASP A 95 -16.27 18.21 9.49
N ALA A 96 -16.18 17.15 8.68
CA ALA A 96 -14.94 16.44 8.37
C ALA A 96 -15.08 15.59 7.10
N VAL A 97 -13.95 14.99 6.66
CA VAL A 97 -13.88 14.03 5.55
C VAL A 97 -13.12 12.78 5.97
N LEU A 98 -13.56 11.60 5.52
CA LEU A 98 -12.87 10.32 5.70
C LEU A 98 -12.62 9.65 4.34
N LEU A 99 -11.37 9.30 4.08
CA LEU A 99 -10.89 8.75 2.82
C LEU A 99 -10.44 7.29 3.01
N PRO A 100 -11.10 6.29 2.40
CA PRO A 100 -10.70 4.88 2.40
C PRO A 100 -9.87 4.54 1.15
N ASN A 101 -8.88 5.37 0.84
CA ASN A 101 -7.97 5.17 -0.27
C ASN A 101 -7.01 3.99 -0.01
N HIS A 102 -6.38 3.46 -1.07
CA HIS A 102 -5.37 2.40 -0.90
C HIS A 102 -4.01 2.99 -0.49
N GLY A 103 -3.58 4.07 -1.13
CA GLY A 103 -2.26 4.67 -0.92
C GLY A 103 -1.17 4.17 -1.86
N ALA A 104 -1.49 3.31 -2.85
CA ALA A 104 -0.54 2.82 -3.85
C ALA A 104 -1.07 2.99 -5.28
N ALA A 105 -1.96 3.97 -5.48
CA ALA A 105 -2.59 4.19 -6.75
C ALA A 105 -1.76 5.14 -7.62
N VAL A 106 -1.64 4.80 -8.90
CA VAL A 106 -0.89 5.54 -9.90
C VAL A 106 -1.78 5.75 -11.11
N SER A 107 -1.87 6.99 -11.57
CA SER A 107 -2.57 7.34 -12.82
C SER A 107 -1.61 7.82 -13.89
N GLU A 108 -2.06 7.85 -15.14
CA GLU A 108 -1.25 8.36 -16.26
C GLU A 108 -0.81 9.81 -16.07
N GLU A 109 -1.59 10.62 -15.34
CA GLU A 109 -1.28 12.03 -15.09
C GLU A 109 -0.60 12.29 -13.75
N PHE A 110 -0.95 11.49 -12.74
CA PHE A 110 -0.48 11.65 -11.37
C PHE A 110 0.15 10.34 -10.91
N PRO A 111 1.50 10.26 -10.90
CA PRO A 111 2.22 9.13 -10.34
C PRO A 111 1.85 8.89 -8.87
N ASP A 112 1.78 9.96 -8.08
CA ASP A 112 1.19 9.99 -6.74
C ASP A 112 -0.30 10.38 -6.82
N MET A 113 -1.16 9.43 -7.19
CA MET A 113 -2.60 9.71 -7.36
C MET A 113 -3.26 10.03 -6.02
N ASP A 114 -2.87 9.32 -4.96
CA ASP A 114 -3.41 9.51 -3.61
C ASP A 114 -3.05 10.90 -3.05
N GLY A 115 -1.82 11.38 -3.29
CA GLY A 115 -1.39 12.74 -2.96
C GLY A 115 -2.17 13.81 -3.73
N GLU A 116 -2.37 13.65 -5.04
CA GLU A 116 -3.19 14.58 -5.81
C GLU A 116 -4.66 14.58 -5.36
N PHE A 117 -5.22 13.40 -5.08
CA PHE A 117 -6.61 13.29 -4.60
C PHE A 117 -6.80 13.99 -3.25
N THR A 118 -5.88 13.78 -2.30
CA THR A 118 -5.92 14.48 -1.00
C THR A 118 -5.72 15.99 -1.14
N ARG A 119 -4.85 16.45 -2.06
CA ARG A 119 -4.68 17.87 -2.38
C ARG A 119 -5.99 18.49 -2.88
N ALA A 120 -6.67 17.83 -3.81
CA ALA A 120 -7.93 18.29 -4.37
C ALA A 120 -9.07 18.29 -3.32
N VAL A 121 -9.14 17.27 -2.46
CA VAL A 121 -10.07 17.25 -1.31
C VAL A 121 -9.81 18.44 -0.40
N ARG A 122 -8.56 18.68 0.00
CA ARG A 122 -8.16 19.80 0.87
C ARG A 122 -8.52 21.16 0.25
N GLU A 123 -8.31 21.34 -1.05
CA GLU A 123 -8.67 22.57 -1.77
C GLU A 123 -10.18 22.84 -1.71
N ILE A 124 -11.02 21.79 -1.78
CA ILE A 124 -12.47 21.92 -1.75
C ILE A 124 -13.01 22.22 -0.35
N VAL A 125 -12.53 21.51 0.67
CA VAL A 125 -13.08 21.63 2.04
C VAL A 125 -12.42 22.74 2.85
N GLY A 126 -11.26 23.22 2.41
CA GLY A 126 -10.49 24.26 3.08
C GLY A 126 -9.62 23.74 4.22
N PRO A 127 -8.82 24.64 4.85
CA PRO A 127 -7.84 24.27 5.87
C PRO A 127 -8.47 23.89 7.22
N ASP A 128 -9.71 24.33 7.50
CA ASP A 128 -10.33 24.18 8.82
C ASP A 128 -11.15 22.88 8.97
N VAL A 129 -11.47 22.18 7.88
CA VAL A 129 -12.23 20.92 7.90
C VAL A 129 -11.25 19.76 8.06
N PRO A 130 -11.31 18.96 9.15
CA PRO A 130 -10.41 17.84 9.32
C PRO A 130 -10.61 16.75 8.26
N VAL A 131 -9.50 16.22 7.72
CA VAL A 131 -9.46 15.15 6.73
C VAL A 131 -8.69 13.96 7.29
N GLY A 132 -9.38 12.84 7.43
CA GLY A 132 -8.79 11.56 7.82
C GLY A 132 -8.64 10.63 6.62
N ILE A 133 -7.52 9.92 6.55
CA ILE A 133 -7.26 8.89 5.55
C ILE A 133 -6.81 7.62 6.24
N THR A 134 -7.33 6.48 5.80
CA THR A 134 -6.85 5.17 6.24
C THR A 134 -6.32 4.41 5.04
N LEU A 135 -5.08 3.98 5.11
CA LEU A 135 -4.34 3.40 3.98
C LEU A 135 -4.00 1.92 4.21
N ASP A 136 -3.81 1.20 3.11
CA ASP A 136 -3.22 -0.14 3.10
C ASP A 136 -1.76 -0.07 3.57
N MET A 137 -1.29 -1.14 4.20
CA MET A 137 0.11 -1.27 4.60
C MET A 137 1.08 -1.21 3.41
N HIS A 138 0.65 -1.64 2.23
CA HIS A 138 1.44 -1.57 1.00
C HIS A 138 1.46 -0.16 0.36
N ALA A 139 0.90 0.87 0.99
CA ALA A 139 0.92 2.22 0.43
C ALA A 139 2.35 2.74 0.10
N ASN A 140 2.50 3.50 -0.97
CA ASN A 140 3.67 4.33 -1.21
C ASN A 140 3.30 5.76 -0.81
N ILE A 141 3.47 6.08 0.48
CA ILE A 141 2.89 7.31 1.06
C ILE A 141 3.82 8.49 0.81
N SER A 142 3.29 9.53 0.17
CA SER A 142 4.02 10.78 -0.05
C SER A 142 3.90 11.76 1.12
N LYS A 143 4.83 12.72 1.17
CA LYS A 143 4.75 13.87 2.09
C LYS A 143 3.51 14.71 1.82
N ASP A 144 3.07 14.80 0.56
CA ASP A 144 1.90 15.57 0.17
C ASP A 144 0.61 14.94 0.72
N THR A 145 0.48 13.61 0.68
CA THR A 145 -0.63 12.90 1.33
C THR A 145 -0.75 13.26 2.82
N VAL A 146 0.37 13.27 3.53
CA VAL A 146 0.40 13.60 4.97
C VAL A 146 0.18 15.09 5.22
N ALA A 147 0.69 15.97 4.36
CA ALA A 147 0.48 17.42 4.48
C ALA A 147 -0.96 17.85 4.18
N ASN A 148 -1.68 17.13 3.32
CA ASN A 148 -3.06 17.44 2.94
C ASN A 148 -4.10 16.86 3.94
N THR A 149 -3.69 16.03 4.89
CA THR A 149 -4.56 15.34 5.85
C THR A 149 -4.20 15.68 7.31
N ASP A 150 -5.16 15.53 8.22
CA ASP A 150 -4.97 15.75 9.65
C ASP A 150 -4.68 14.44 10.39
N VAL A 151 -5.21 13.33 9.88
CA VAL A 151 -5.02 11.98 10.42
C VAL A 151 -4.78 10.99 9.28
N CYS A 152 -3.60 10.39 9.22
CA CYS A 152 -3.20 9.38 8.25
C CYS A 152 -2.78 8.10 8.99
N VAL A 153 -3.63 7.07 8.91
CA VAL A 153 -3.49 5.82 9.66
C VAL A 153 -3.32 4.67 8.69
N VAL A 154 -2.31 3.83 8.90
CA VAL A 154 -2.03 2.67 8.04
C VAL A 154 -2.51 1.39 8.71
N TRP A 155 -2.94 0.39 7.93
CA TRP A 155 -3.19 -0.96 8.44
C TRP A 155 -1.93 -1.54 9.09
N ARG A 156 -2.07 -2.50 10.02
CA ARG A 156 -0.94 -3.09 10.77
C ARG A 156 -0.65 -4.54 10.42
N THR A 157 -1.48 -5.17 9.60
CA THR A 157 -1.36 -6.60 9.33
C THR A 157 -1.25 -6.93 7.84
N CYS A 158 -0.33 -7.84 7.52
CA CYS A 158 -0.27 -8.56 6.25
C CYS A 158 -0.24 -10.06 6.59
N PRO A 159 -1.25 -10.87 6.21
CA PRO A 159 -2.46 -10.48 5.46
C PRO A 159 -3.33 -9.49 6.23
N HIS A 160 -4.14 -8.71 5.51
CA HIS A 160 -4.94 -7.63 6.07
C HIS A 160 -6.13 -8.15 6.88
N LEU A 161 -6.02 -8.05 8.20
CA LEU A 161 -7.02 -8.48 9.17
C LEU A 161 -7.58 -7.34 10.01
N ASP A 162 -6.99 -6.14 9.93
CA ASP A 162 -7.31 -5.01 10.82
C ASP A 162 -7.84 -3.76 10.11
N ALA A 163 -8.17 -3.84 8.81
CA ALA A 163 -8.64 -2.69 8.02
C ALA A 163 -9.83 -1.95 8.68
N LYS A 164 -10.83 -2.70 9.16
CA LYS A 164 -11.97 -2.14 9.92
C LYS A 164 -11.56 -1.46 11.23
N LEU A 165 -10.69 -2.10 12.01
CA LEU A 165 -10.22 -1.55 13.30
C LEU A 165 -9.48 -0.23 13.09
N ARG A 166 -8.64 -0.17 12.06
CA ARG A 166 -7.85 1.02 11.72
C ARG A 166 -8.72 2.12 11.15
N GLY A 167 -9.69 1.80 10.30
CA GLY A 167 -10.72 2.75 9.85
C GLY A 167 -11.50 3.35 11.01
N ARG A 168 -11.98 2.52 11.95
CA ARG A 168 -12.68 3.00 13.17
C ARG A 168 -11.79 3.94 13.99
N LYS A 169 -10.50 3.63 14.16
CA LYS A 169 -9.55 4.52 14.86
C LYS A 169 -9.39 5.88 14.17
N THR A 170 -9.25 5.91 12.84
CA THR A 170 -9.15 7.16 12.07
C THR A 170 -10.40 8.02 12.26
N ALA A 171 -11.59 7.43 12.14
CA ALA A 171 -12.85 8.15 12.34
C ALA A 171 -13.00 8.70 13.76
N GLU A 172 -12.56 7.96 14.78
CA GLU A 172 -12.55 8.42 16.17
C GLU A 172 -11.61 9.61 16.37
N MET A 173 -10.40 9.58 15.81
CA MET A 173 -9.46 10.71 15.89
C MET A 173 -10.02 11.95 15.18
N ILE A 174 -10.62 11.78 14.00
CA ILE A 174 -11.27 12.88 13.29
C ILE A 174 -12.44 13.46 14.10
N TYR A 175 -13.31 12.62 14.65
CA TYR A 175 -14.41 13.05 15.51
C TYR A 175 -13.92 13.88 16.71
N ARG A 176 -12.86 13.42 17.40
CA ARG A 176 -12.25 14.14 18.53
C ARG A 176 -11.62 15.46 18.09
N THR A 177 -11.05 15.51 16.89
CA THR A 177 -10.48 16.74 16.29
C THR A 177 -11.55 17.78 16.04
N VAL A 178 -12.68 17.39 15.41
CA VAL A 178 -13.82 18.30 15.18
C VAL A 178 -14.37 18.86 16.49
N ARG A 179 -14.32 18.08 17.57
CA ARG A 179 -14.76 18.51 18.91
C ARG A 179 -13.72 19.35 19.66
N GLY A 180 -12.53 19.56 19.11
CA GLY A 180 -11.43 20.28 19.76
C GLY A 180 -10.84 19.53 20.96
N GLU A 181 -11.01 18.20 21.02
CA GLU A 181 -10.52 17.36 22.13
C GLU A 181 -9.06 16.92 21.92
N ILE A 182 -8.59 16.95 20.67
CA ILE A 182 -7.20 16.73 20.27
C ILE A 182 -6.85 17.68 19.13
N ASN A 183 -5.56 17.94 18.95
CA ASN A 183 -5.02 18.70 17.83
C ASN A 183 -3.96 17.84 17.10
N PRO A 184 -4.35 16.97 16.17
CA PRO A 184 -3.42 16.07 15.49
C PRO A 184 -2.30 16.82 14.77
N VAL A 185 -1.06 16.43 15.01
CA VAL A 185 0.11 16.88 14.27
C VAL A 185 0.87 15.65 13.80
N GLN A 186 1.11 15.59 12.49
CA GLN A 186 1.67 14.41 11.83
C GLN A 186 3.09 14.69 11.32
N PHE A 187 3.93 13.66 11.31
CA PHE A 187 5.19 13.65 10.57
C PHE A 187 5.37 12.30 9.88
N ILE A 188 5.97 12.31 8.69
CA ILE A 188 6.32 11.12 7.93
C ILE A 188 7.83 11.07 7.68
N GLU A 189 8.46 9.95 8.04
CA GLU A 189 9.84 9.63 7.69
C GLU A 189 9.87 8.55 6.60
N MET A 190 10.65 8.79 5.55
CA MET A 190 10.72 7.94 4.35
C MET A 190 12.18 7.56 4.07
N PRO A 191 12.77 6.60 4.82
CA PRO A 191 14.10 6.12 4.52
C PRO A 191 14.10 5.43 3.14
N PRO A 192 15.22 5.45 2.40
CA PRO A 192 15.33 4.78 1.09
C PRO A 192 15.44 3.26 1.26
N MET A 193 14.36 2.65 1.75
CA MET A 193 14.28 1.24 2.14
C MET A 193 13.11 0.57 1.43
N LEU A 194 13.39 -0.59 0.86
CA LEU A 194 12.42 -1.44 0.18
C LEU A 194 12.42 -2.82 0.83
N VAL A 195 11.23 -3.37 1.03
CA VAL A 195 11.05 -4.77 1.43
C VAL A 195 10.51 -5.53 0.23
N ASN A 196 11.10 -6.69 -0.05
CA ASN A 196 10.56 -7.56 -1.07
C ASN A 196 9.15 -8.01 -0.65
N ILE A 197 8.17 -7.96 -1.55
CA ILE A 197 6.77 -8.34 -1.27
C ILE A 197 6.63 -9.71 -0.57
N VAL A 198 7.52 -10.67 -0.83
CA VAL A 198 7.47 -12.00 -0.18
C VAL A 198 7.95 -12.00 1.28
N LYS A 199 8.46 -10.86 1.76
CA LYS A 199 8.99 -10.63 3.12
C LYS A 199 8.15 -9.63 3.92
N GLN A 200 7.00 -9.23 3.39
CA GLN A 200 6.04 -8.30 3.98
C GLN A 200 5.05 -8.98 4.95
N PHE A 201 5.20 -10.28 5.23
CA PHE A 201 4.33 -10.95 6.20
C PHE A 201 4.62 -10.47 7.63
N THR A 202 3.66 -9.78 8.25
CA THR A 202 3.82 -9.16 9.59
C THR A 202 3.80 -10.16 10.74
N GLY A 203 3.55 -11.45 10.46
CA GLY A 203 3.68 -12.52 11.44
C GLY A 203 5.11 -13.07 11.59
N GLN A 204 6.08 -12.56 10.83
CA GLN A 204 7.49 -12.99 10.87
C GLN A 204 8.46 -11.82 10.89
N GLU A 205 9.69 -12.09 11.33
CA GLU A 205 10.76 -11.10 11.25
C GLU A 205 11.15 -10.80 9.80
N PRO A 206 11.52 -9.55 9.49
CA PRO A 206 11.65 -8.42 10.44
C PRO A 206 10.36 -7.60 10.63
N MET A 207 9.33 -7.78 9.79
CA MET A 207 8.13 -6.93 9.82
C MET A 207 7.37 -7.03 11.15
N LYS A 208 7.35 -8.20 11.78
CA LYS A 208 6.76 -8.39 13.10
C LYS A 208 7.30 -7.38 14.12
N SER A 209 8.61 -7.35 14.33
CA SER A 209 9.22 -6.46 15.32
C SER A 209 8.99 -4.99 14.97
N LEU A 210 9.03 -4.61 13.69
CA LEU A 210 8.79 -3.22 13.29
C LEU A 210 7.35 -2.75 13.57
N VAL A 211 6.37 -3.62 13.37
CA VAL A 211 4.97 -3.33 13.72
C VAL A 211 4.81 -3.26 15.23
N ASP A 212 5.42 -4.18 15.99
CA ASP A 212 5.40 -4.18 17.45
C ASP A 212 6.01 -2.88 18.01
N GLU A 213 7.15 -2.42 17.49
CA GLU A 213 7.79 -1.14 17.85
C GLU A 213 6.86 0.06 17.63
N CYS A 214 6.10 0.07 16.52
CA CYS A 214 5.07 1.09 16.31
C CYS A 214 3.99 1.00 17.39
N VAL A 215 3.48 -0.20 17.68
CA VAL A 215 2.45 -0.39 18.72
C VAL A 215 2.93 0.10 20.09
N GLU A 216 4.17 -0.22 20.46
CA GLU A 216 4.79 0.22 21.71
C GLU A 216 4.97 1.75 21.76
N ALA A 217 5.35 2.38 20.64
CA ALA A 217 5.50 3.83 20.55
C ALA A 217 4.19 4.61 20.83
N ASN A 218 3.01 3.97 20.71
CA ASN A 218 1.74 4.59 21.10
C ASN A 218 1.62 4.81 22.62
N GLU A 219 2.47 4.19 23.45
CA GLU A 219 2.48 4.40 24.91
C GLU A 219 3.19 5.70 25.30
N ILE A 220 3.92 6.33 24.36
CA ILE A 220 4.61 7.60 24.59
C ILE A 220 3.55 8.69 24.82
N PRO A 221 3.64 9.46 25.93
CA PRO A 221 2.70 10.54 26.19
C PRO A 221 2.58 11.51 25.01
N LYS A 222 1.34 11.89 24.68
CA LYS A 222 0.93 12.69 23.51
C LYS A 222 1.02 12.01 22.13
N VAL A 223 1.54 10.80 21.99
CA VAL A 223 1.41 10.04 20.74
C VAL A 223 -0.02 9.51 20.65
N LEU A 224 -0.71 9.81 19.53
CA LEU A 224 -2.09 9.39 19.25
C LEU A 224 -2.12 8.08 18.44
N ASP A 225 -1.25 7.99 17.43
CA ASP A 225 -1.02 6.76 16.66
C ASP A 225 0.33 6.83 15.96
N THR A 226 0.95 5.67 15.82
CA THR A 226 2.04 5.42 14.88
C THR A 226 1.60 4.39 13.84
N SER A 227 2.14 4.56 12.65
CA SER A 227 1.87 3.71 11.50
C SER A 227 3.18 3.42 10.76
N ILE A 228 3.27 2.21 10.22
CA ILE A 228 4.33 1.80 9.30
C ILE A 228 3.67 1.35 8.00
N SER A 229 4.19 1.83 6.88
CA SER A 229 3.87 1.32 5.57
C SER A 229 5.10 0.59 5.01
N GLU A 230 4.87 -0.58 4.42
CA GLU A 230 5.91 -1.45 3.88
C GLU A 230 6.27 -1.11 2.43
N GLY A 231 5.50 -0.23 1.78
CA GLY A 231 5.65 0.13 0.37
C GLY A 231 5.13 -0.94 -0.59
N TYR A 232 4.84 -0.53 -1.81
CA TYR A 232 4.52 -1.43 -2.92
C TYR A 232 5.63 -1.38 -3.98
N PRO A 233 6.46 -2.43 -4.09
CA PRO A 233 7.65 -2.43 -4.94
C PRO A 233 7.36 -2.59 -6.44
N TYR A 234 6.09 -2.73 -6.84
CA TYR A 234 5.68 -2.82 -8.25
C TYR A 234 5.09 -1.51 -8.80
N SER A 235 5.31 -0.39 -8.10
CA SER A 235 5.03 0.97 -8.59
C SER A 235 6.33 1.73 -8.80
N ASP A 236 6.54 2.23 -10.02
CA ASP A 236 7.65 3.11 -10.38
C ASP A 236 7.29 4.57 -10.05
N VAL A 237 7.38 4.93 -8.77
CA VAL A 237 7.06 6.26 -8.21
C VAL A 237 8.17 6.76 -7.28
N GLU A 238 8.23 8.06 -7.03
CA GLU A 238 9.32 8.68 -6.24
C GLU A 238 9.26 8.28 -4.76
N GLU A 239 8.04 8.14 -4.25
CA GLU A 239 7.68 7.78 -2.88
C GLU A 239 7.70 6.26 -2.61
N MET A 240 8.15 5.46 -3.58
CA MET A 240 8.24 4.00 -3.44
C MET A 240 9.18 3.64 -2.30
N GLY A 241 8.64 3.00 -1.25
CA GLY A 241 9.44 2.58 -0.11
C GLY A 241 8.65 2.42 1.17
N MET A 242 9.34 1.97 2.20
CA MET A 242 8.80 1.96 3.55
C MET A 242 8.70 3.39 4.10
N SER A 243 7.69 3.64 4.93
CA SER A 243 7.53 4.90 5.63
C SER A 243 6.95 4.73 7.02
N TRP A 244 7.26 5.69 7.90
CA TRP A 244 6.76 5.75 9.27
C TRP A 244 6.03 7.06 9.49
N ILE A 245 4.83 6.97 10.03
CA ILE A 245 4.01 8.13 10.38
C ILE A 245 3.80 8.12 11.89
N THR A 246 4.02 9.26 12.53
CA THR A 246 3.59 9.50 13.91
C THR A 246 2.62 10.65 13.94
N ILE A 247 1.50 10.44 14.63
CA ILE A 247 0.50 11.47 14.93
C ILE A 247 0.59 11.77 16.43
N THR A 248 0.72 13.04 16.76
CA THR A 248 0.75 13.53 18.15
C THR A 248 -0.38 14.51 18.42
N ASP A 249 -0.65 14.76 19.70
CA ASP A 249 -1.53 15.84 20.15
C ASP A 249 -0.73 17.15 20.32
N GLY A 250 -0.67 17.94 19.25
CA GLY A 250 -0.10 19.28 19.23
C GLY A 250 1.42 19.36 19.37
N ASP A 251 2.18 18.31 19.00
CA ASP A 251 3.61 18.22 19.28
C ASP A 251 4.45 17.81 18.02
N PRO A 252 4.76 18.77 17.12
CA PRO A 252 5.47 18.48 15.87
C PRO A 252 6.87 17.92 16.09
N GLU A 253 7.60 18.39 17.10
CA GLU A 253 8.95 17.91 17.41
C GLU A 253 8.91 16.45 17.86
N LEU A 254 7.90 16.07 18.65
CA LEU A 254 7.70 14.68 19.05
C LEU A 254 7.31 13.79 17.86
N ALA A 255 6.40 14.25 16.99
CA ALA A 255 6.00 13.51 15.79
C ALA A 255 7.20 13.21 14.88
N GLU A 256 8.05 14.22 14.65
CA GLU A 256 9.28 14.08 13.88
C GLU A 256 10.25 13.10 14.54
N LYS A 257 10.50 13.28 15.84
CA LYS A 257 11.46 12.45 16.58
C LYS A 257 11.05 10.97 16.56
N VAL A 258 9.80 10.66 16.90
CA VAL A 258 9.33 9.26 16.98
C VAL A 258 9.38 8.59 15.61
N SER A 259 8.94 9.27 14.55
CA SER A 259 8.97 8.71 13.19
C SER A 259 10.41 8.41 12.74
N LYS A 260 11.36 9.32 13.05
CA LYS A 260 12.78 9.13 12.74
C LYS A 260 13.43 8.02 13.55
N ASP A 261 13.10 7.90 14.83
CA ASP A 261 13.63 6.84 15.69
C ASP A 261 13.15 5.45 15.23
N LEU A 262 11.88 5.31 14.88
CA LEU A 262 11.31 4.07 14.34
C LEU A 262 11.88 3.72 12.95
N ALA A 263 12.07 4.71 12.08
CA ALA A 263 12.73 4.47 10.79
C ALA A 263 14.21 4.07 10.96
N ALA A 264 14.91 4.68 11.94
CA ALA A 264 16.31 4.38 12.21
C ALA A 264 16.52 2.99 12.85
N SER A 265 15.60 2.52 13.70
CA SER A 265 15.65 1.15 14.23
C SER A 265 15.56 0.12 13.11
N ALA A 266 14.65 0.34 12.16
CA ALA A 266 14.51 -0.51 10.97
C ALA A 266 15.76 -0.50 10.09
N TRP A 267 16.38 0.67 9.88
CA TRP A 267 17.57 0.82 9.04
C TRP A 267 18.83 0.20 9.67
N THR A 268 18.97 0.29 11.00
CA THR A 268 20.14 -0.24 11.72
C THR A 268 20.01 -1.73 12.08
N GLY A 269 18.78 -2.25 12.10
CA GLY A 269 18.51 -3.68 12.23
C GLY A 269 19.09 -4.52 11.09
N GLU A 270 19.22 -5.84 11.30
CA GLU A 270 19.77 -6.81 10.35
C GLU A 270 18.99 -6.96 9.01
N LEU A 271 18.06 -6.05 8.70
CA LEU A 271 17.38 -5.90 7.40
C LEU A 271 18.37 -5.73 6.25
N ILE A 272 19.47 -5.00 6.49
CA ILE A 272 20.53 -4.80 5.49
C ILE A 272 21.42 -6.06 5.36
N SER A 273 21.49 -6.92 6.39
CA SER A 273 22.46 -8.04 6.40
C SER A 273 21.91 -9.36 5.85
N THR A 274 20.59 -9.57 5.89
CA THR A 274 19.99 -10.88 5.58
C THR A 274 19.48 -11.02 4.14
N SER A 275 19.27 -9.91 3.42
CA SER A 275 18.84 -9.92 2.01
C SER A 275 20.00 -9.96 0.99
N LEU A 276 21.22 -9.63 1.43
CA LEU A 276 22.43 -9.69 0.61
C LEU A 276 23.24 -10.99 0.76
N SER A 277 22.66 -12.05 1.33
CA SER A 277 23.27 -13.38 1.19
C SER A 277 23.00 -13.89 -0.23
N PRO A 278 24.02 -14.02 -1.11
CA PRO A 278 23.84 -14.76 -2.33
C PRO A 278 23.67 -16.22 -1.91
N ALA A 279 22.45 -16.74 -2.02
CA ALA A 279 22.23 -18.18 -2.04
C ALA A 279 22.88 -18.85 -3.28
N TYR A 280 23.72 -18.13 -4.04
CA TYR A 280 24.77 -18.71 -4.86
C TYR A 280 26.09 -18.77 -4.06
N ARG A 281 26.25 -19.83 -3.25
CA ARG A 281 27.60 -20.31 -2.99
C ARG A 281 28.18 -20.71 -4.33
N THR A 282 29.16 -19.97 -4.84
CA THR A 282 30.04 -20.49 -5.89
C THR A 282 30.57 -21.84 -5.40
N PRO A 283 30.41 -22.94 -6.15
CA PRO A 283 30.94 -24.23 -5.72
C PRO A 283 32.43 -24.07 -5.45
N SER A 284 32.90 -24.62 -4.32
CA SER A 284 34.33 -24.68 -4.04
C SER A 284 35.06 -25.34 -5.22
N ASP A 285 36.35 -25.03 -5.44
CA ASP A 285 37.11 -25.64 -6.55
C ASP A 285 37.14 -27.19 -6.48
N LYS A 286 36.88 -27.74 -5.30
CA LYS A 286 36.66 -29.19 -5.09
C LYS A 286 35.35 -29.68 -5.73
N GLN A 287 34.26 -28.91 -5.64
CA GLN A 287 32.96 -29.22 -6.26
C GLN A 287 32.93 -28.93 -7.77
N LYS A 288 33.71 -27.95 -8.27
CA LYS A 288 33.87 -27.74 -9.71
C LYS A 288 34.59 -28.92 -10.38
N ASN A 289 35.59 -29.49 -9.71
CA ASN A 289 36.32 -30.66 -10.21
C ASN A 289 35.48 -31.95 -10.21
N ASP A 290 34.59 -32.13 -9.22
CA ASP A 290 33.66 -33.28 -9.21
C ASP A 290 32.58 -33.17 -10.31
N MET A 291 32.09 -31.96 -10.63
CA MET A 291 31.14 -31.76 -11.73
C MET A 291 31.79 -31.91 -13.13
N LEU A 292 33.03 -31.46 -13.31
CA LEU A 292 33.82 -31.73 -14.52
C LEU A 292 34.14 -33.22 -14.68
N GLY A 293 34.41 -33.92 -13.57
CA GLY A 293 34.65 -35.37 -13.54
C GLY A 293 33.41 -36.21 -13.88
N GLN A 294 32.21 -35.74 -13.53
CA GLN A 294 30.95 -36.42 -13.88
C GLN A 294 30.51 -36.13 -15.33
N SER A 295 30.73 -34.91 -15.85
CA SER A 295 30.44 -34.56 -17.26
C SER A 295 31.28 -35.38 -18.25
N LEU A 296 32.55 -35.68 -17.92
CA LEU A 296 33.43 -36.52 -18.73
C LEU A 296 33.07 -38.02 -18.72
N LYS A 297 32.23 -38.49 -17.79
CA LYS A 297 31.71 -39.87 -17.78
C LYS A 297 30.42 -40.02 -18.58
N VAL A 298 29.62 -38.97 -18.73
CA VAL A 298 28.36 -39.02 -19.49
C VAL A 298 28.60 -38.95 -21.00
N SER A 299 29.66 -38.25 -21.47
CA SER A 299 29.95 -38.15 -22.92
C SER A 299 30.54 -39.44 -23.54
N LYS A 300 31.16 -40.32 -22.75
CA LYS A 300 31.68 -41.61 -23.24
C LYS A 300 30.59 -42.69 -23.43
N THR A 301 29.44 -42.53 -22.79
CA THR A 301 28.34 -43.52 -22.87
C THR A 301 27.38 -43.21 -24.01
N THR A 302 27.24 -41.92 -24.39
CA THR A 302 26.38 -41.47 -25.50
C THR A 302 27.06 -41.59 -26.87
N SER A 303 28.39 -41.48 -26.97
CA SER A 303 29.14 -41.72 -28.21
C SER A 303 29.09 -43.18 -28.68
N ARG A 304 29.02 -44.17 -27.77
CA ARG A 304 28.93 -45.60 -28.14
C ARG A 304 27.56 -46.08 -28.60
N MET A 305 26.50 -45.29 -28.38
CA MET A 305 25.13 -45.66 -28.73
C MET A 305 24.71 -45.12 -30.10
N MET A 306 25.31 -44.02 -30.57
CA MET A 306 25.03 -43.43 -31.90
C MET A 306 25.77 -44.12 -33.06
N ASP A 307 26.92 -44.75 -32.83
CA ASP A 307 27.67 -45.47 -33.89
C ASP A 307 27.09 -46.85 -34.24
N ARG A 308 26.04 -47.33 -33.54
CA ARG A 308 25.41 -48.64 -33.80
C ARG A 308 24.10 -48.58 -34.58
N LEU A 309 23.60 -47.39 -34.96
CA LEU A 309 22.29 -47.25 -35.60
C LEU A 309 22.28 -46.52 -36.97
N TRP A 310 23.44 -46.27 -37.60
CA TRP A 310 23.52 -45.57 -38.89
C TRP A 310 24.19 -46.36 -40.04
N PRO A 311 23.74 -47.58 -40.36
CA PRO A 311 23.65 -47.89 -41.79
C PRO A 311 22.42 -48.73 -42.13
N LYS A 312 21.24 -48.10 -42.29
CA LYS A 312 20.09 -48.71 -43.02
C LYS A 312 19.19 -47.72 -43.77
N LEU A 313 19.66 -46.52 -44.08
CA LEU A 313 18.89 -45.58 -44.92
C LEU A 313 19.80 -44.86 -45.92
N SER A 314 20.40 -45.62 -46.83
CA SER A 314 20.80 -45.11 -48.14
C SER A 314 20.84 -46.26 -49.14
N ASN A 315 19.70 -46.48 -49.79
CA ASN A 315 19.61 -46.96 -51.18
C ASN A 315 18.15 -47.15 -51.56
N ARG A 316 17.59 -46.18 -52.28
CA ARG A 316 16.96 -46.38 -53.60
C ARG A 316 16.45 -45.07 -54.16
N THR A 317 17.09 -44.70 -55.26
CA THR A 317 16.76 -43.66 -56.23
C THR A 317 15.60 -44.10 -57.14
N THR A 318 14.97 -43.11 -57.81
CA THR A 318 14.17 -43.18 -59.07
C THR A 318 12.80 -43.90 -58.98
N HIS A 319 11.67 -43.44 -59.54
CA HIS A 319 11.36 -42.76 -60.82
C HIS A 319 9.91 -42.22 -60.82
N ILE A 320 9.64 -41.15 -61.61
CA ILE A 320 8.33 -40.58 -62.07
C ILE A 320 7.47 -39.87 -61.01
#